data_AF-A0A9P0YNK7-F1
#
_entry.id   AF-A0A9P0YNK7-F1
#
_cell.length_a   1.000
_cell.length_b   1.000
_cell.length_c   1.000
_cell.angle_alpha   90.00
_cell.angle_beta   90.00
_cell.angle_gamma   90.00
#
_symmetry.space_group_name_H-M   'P 1'
#
loop_
_entity.id
_entity.type
_entity.pdbx_description
1 polymer ?
#
loop_
_entity_poly.entity_id
_entity_poly.type
_entity_poly.pdbx_seq_one_letter_code
_entity_poly.pdbx_strand_id
1 'polypeptide(L)'
;MAYIKGNTAPRANIVILDKLIDARHEFSQILGYKSYSAFALHSSMAASPEVVFSFLLEMSELVRAKADKEFKAIKEFKRVKNCEKGGDLEPWDEGYYTWLMKSSAYNMNSLAVTSYFPLARCIEGLKILVESLFGITFRHIPLAPCESWHPDVIKILLHHPDEGELGYLYLDLKSRKGKDPICAHFAIRGGRRISETEYQLPIVALVCDFSGSRSTSVMLNQHEVETLFHEFGHALHSLLSRTDYQHFSGTRCVIDFAETPSTLFEHFAMDYRVLSTFAKHYSTGDAIPKELVKSMVGAKNMFSATELQRQILYALVDQTLFGEQPSSGRDTMSIVADLKRQHTSWKHVEGTHWHTRFNHFTNYGAGYYSYLYARCFSATIWDKICKEDPLSAATGSALREKLLRHGGAKDPTDILNDLVGGNGITKTSGEGVIPDVTCFSNLQELEL
;
A
#
# COMPACT_ATOMS: atom_id res chain seq x y z
N MET A 1 -7.84 -17.83 -23.69
CA MET A 1 -6.40 -18.13 -23.83
C MET A 1 -5.50 -17.04 -23.23
N ALA A 2 -5.72 -15.74 -23.54
CA ALA A 2 -4.91 -14.64 -23.00
C ALA A 2 -4.90 -14.57 -21.45
N TYR A 3 -6.06 -14.69 -20.80
CA TYR A 3 -6.15 -14.71 -19.34
C TYR A 3 -5.33 -15.84 -18.70
N ILE A 4 -5.44 -17.06 -19.22
CA ILE A 4 -4.69 -18.22 -18.72
C ILE A 4 -3.19 -17.95 -18.86
N LYS A 5 -2.73 -17.58 -20.08
CA LYS A 5 -1.31 -17.26 -20.31
C LYS A 5 -0.82 -16.12 -19.40
N GLY A 6 -1.62 -15.06 -19.26
CA GLY A 6 -1.36 -13.93 -18.39
C GLY A 6 -1.42 -14.25 -16.89
N ASN A 7 -1.86 -15.44 -16.49
CA ASN A 7 -1.86 -15.94 -15.11
C ASN A 7 -1.07 -17.24 -14.95
N THR A 8 -0.31 -17.65 -15.97
CA THR A 8 0.66 -18.75 -15.90
C THR A 8 2.05 -18.21 -15.56
N ALA A 9 2.90 -19.07 -15.02
CA ALA A 9 4.32 -18.85 -14.87
C ALA A 9 5.07 -20.10 -15.36
N PRO A 10 6.40 -20.01 -15.58
CA PRO A 10 7.21 -21.20 -15.81
C PRO A 10 6.96 -22.24 -14.72
N ARG A 11 6.69 -23.49 -15.10
CA ARG A 11 6.40 -24.58 -14.14
C ARG A 11 7.51 -24.78 -13.11
N ALA A 12 8.74 -24.41 -13.46
CA ALA A 12 9.88 -24.40 -12.54
C ALA A 12 9.62 -23.52 -11.30
N ASN A 13 8.86 -22.42 -11.40
CA ASN A 13 8.56 -21.56 -10.25
C ASN A 13 7.70 -22.27 -9.20
N ILE A 14 6.84 -23.23 -9.59
CA ILE A 14 6.08 -24.04 -8.63
C ILE A 14 7.06 -24.86 -7.78
N VAL A 15 7.99 -25.55 -8.43
CA VAL A 15 9.02 -26.35 -7.74
C VAL A 15 9.91 -25.49 -6.83
N ILE A 16 10.24 -24.28 -7.26
CA ILE A 16 11.02 -23.33 -6.43
C ILE A 16 10.20 -22.86 -5.22
N LEU A 17 8.91 -22.57 -5.40
CA LEU A 17 8.04 -22.17 -4.30
C LEU A 17 7.88 -23.29 -3.27
N ASP A 18 7.65 -24.52 -3.71
CA ASP A 18 7.53 -25.67 -2.81
C ASP A 18 8.83 -25.85 -1.99
N LYS A 19 10.00 -25.77 -2.65
CA LYS A 19 11.31 -25.79 -1.95
C LYS A 19 11.49 -24.64 -0.97
N LEU A 20 10.99 -23.45 -1.28
CA LEU A 20 11.05 -22.30 -0.38
C LEU A 20 10.18 -22.52 0.86
N ILE A 21 8.97 -23.07 0.68
CA ILE A 21 8.06 -23.42 1.78
C ILE A 21 8.72 -24.48 2.69
N ASP A 22 9.24 -25.56 2.10
CA ASP A 22 9.91 -26.64 2.84
C ASP A 22 11.12 -26.13 3.64
N ALA A 23 11.99 -25.35 2.99
CA ALA A 23 13.19 -24.80 3.63
C ALA A 23 12.85 -23.85 4.78
N ARG A 24 11.80 -23.04 4.63
CA ARG A 24 11.31 -22.14 5.69
C ARG A 24 10.66 -22.89 6.84
N HIS A 25 9.93 -23.96 6.54
CA HIS A 25 9.37 -24.82 7.56
C HIS A 25 10.48 -25.51 8.36
N GLU A 26 11.45 -26.14 7.70
CA GLU A 26 12.62 -26.75 8.35
C GLU A 26 13.38 -25.74 9.22
N PHE A 27 13.66 -24.55 8.67
CA PHE A 27 14.29 -23.45 9.41
C PHE A 27 13.53 -23.09 10.69
N SER A 28 12.20 -23.00 10.61
CA SER A 28 11.37 -22.69 11.79
C SER A 28 11.39 -23.80 12.84
N GLN A 29 11.39 -25.07 12.43
CA GLN A 29 11.49 -26.22 13.34
C GLN A 29 12.82 -26.23 14.09
N ILE A 30 13.92 -25.94 13.40
CA ILE A 30 15.27 -25.83 14.01
C ILE A 30 15.28 -24.75 15.11
N LEU A 31 14.56 -23.65 14.90
CA LEU A 31 14.43 -22.57 15.88
C LEU A 31 13.38 -22.83 16.97
N GLY A 32 12.70 -23.99 16.96
CA GLY A 32 11.71 -24.38 17.96
C GLY A 32 10.29 -23.85 17.72
N TYR A 33 10.00 -23.32 16.52
CA TYR A 33 8.67 -22.87 16.15
C TYR A 33 7.92 -23.95 15.37
N LYS A 34 6.58 -23.98 15.49
CA LYS A 34 5.72 -24.96 14.80
C LYS A 34 5.61 -24.74 13.28
N SER A 35 5.82 -23.51 12.83
CA SER A 35 5.74 -23.13 11.41
C SER A 35 6.56 -21.88 11.13
N TYR A 36 6.78 -21.59 9.85
CA TYR A 36 7.42 -20.34 9.46
C TYR A 36 6.56 -19.13 9.83
N SER A 37 5.23 -19.22 9.72
CA SER A 37 4.33 -18.17 10.18
C SER A 37 4.45 -17.91 11.68
N ALA A 38 4.56 -18.95 12.53
CA ALA A 38 4.76 -18.78 13.97
C ALA A 38 6.10 -18.08 14.29
N PHE A 39 7.16 -18.44 13.55
CA PHE A 39 8.45 -17.75 13.65
C PHE A 39 8.36 -16.27 13.22
N ALA A 40 7.78 -16.01 12.04
CA ALA A 40 7.73 -14.67 11.47
C ALA A 40 6.86 -13.70 12.27
N LEU A 41 5.79 -14.19 12.90
CA LEU A 41 4.82 -13.38 13.63
C LEU A 41 5.19 -13.15 15.10
N HIS A 42 6.18 -13.87 15.64
CA HIS A 42 6.51 -13.86 17.06
C HIS A 42 6.76 -12.44 17.64
N SER A 43 7.31 -11.53 16.83
CA SER A 43 7.58 -10.15 17.24
C SER A 43 6.73 -9.12 16.49
N SER A 44 5.66 -9.56 15.80
CA SER A 44 4.69 -8.67 15.17
C SER A 44 3.61 -8.24 16.16
N MET A 45 2.79 -7.26 15.79
CA MET A 45 1.62 -6.91 16.60
C MET A 45 0.64 -8.08 16.73
N ALA A 46 0.45 -8.86 15.65
CA ALA A 46 -0.43 -10.02 15.67
C ALA A 46 0.07 -11.16 16.58
N ALA A 47 1.37 -11.24 16.84
CA ALA A 47 2.06 -12.21 17.72
C ALA A 47 1.96 -13.70 17.32
N SER A 48 0.89 -14.15 16.66
CA SER A 48 0.70 -15.54 16.29
C SER A 48 -0.17 -15.76 15.03
N PRO A 49 0.00 -16.90 14.32
CA PRO A 49 -0.82 -17.27 13.17
C PRO A 49 -2.31 -17.34 13.49
N GLU A 50 -2.67 -17.81 14.69
CA GLU A 50 -4.06 -17.95 15.15
C GLU A 50 -4.77 -16.59 15.19
N VAL A 51 -4.08 -15.55 15.67
CA VAL A 51 -4.59 -14.18 15.69
C VAL A 51 -4.80 -13.65 14.27
N VAL A 52 -3.83 -13.88 13.37
CA VAL A 52 -3.95 -13.48 11.96
C VAL A 52 -5.11 -14.20 11.28
N PHE A 53 -5.24 -15.53 11.45
CA PHE A 53 -6.35 -16.28 10.87
C PHE A 53 -7.70 -15.82 11.42
N SER A 54 -7.82 -15.59 12.73
CA SER A 54 -9.05 -15.05 13.31
C SER A 54 -9.44 -13.72 12.67
N PHE A 55 -8.47 -12.80 12.51
CA PHE A 55 -8.66 -11.52 11.84
C PHE A 55 -9.09 -11.70 10.37
N LEU A 56 -8.39 -12.52 9.60
CA LEU A 56 -8.68 -12.73 8.18
C LEU A 56 -10.04 -13.41 7.95
N LEU A 57 -10.45 -14.32 8.82
CA LEU A 57 -11.73 -15.00 8.74
C LEU A 57 -12.88 -14.05 9.10
N GLU A 58 -12.76 -13.27 10.18
CA GLU A 58 -13.73 -12.21 10.53
C GLU A 58 -13.89 -11.23 9.35
N MET A 59 -12.78 -10.78 8.77
CA MET A 59 -12.77 -9.92 7.58
C MET A 59 -13.45 -10.57 6.37
N SER A 60 -13.18 -11.86 6.13
CA SER A 60 -13.78 -12.62 5.03
C SER A 60 -15.30 -12.76 5.18
N GLU A 61 -15.78 -12.95 6.41
CA GLU A 61 -17.22 -13.01 6.71
C GLU A 61 -17.89 -11.65 6.53
N LEU A 62 -17.29 -10.59 7.06
CA LEU A 62 -17.81 -9.22 6.96
C LEU A 62 -17.97 -8.73 5.52
N VAL A 63 -16.99 -9.03 4.65
CA VAL A 63 -17.00 -8.52 3.27
C VAL A 63 -17.89 -9.34 2.33
N ARG A 64 -18.19 -10.60 2.67
CA ARG A 64 -18.81 -11.58 1.76
C ARG A 64 -20.11 -11.09 1.13
N ALA A 65 -21.05 -10.62 1.95
CA ALA A 65 -22.36 -10.20 1.44
C ALA A 65 -22.25 -9.03 0.45
N LYS A 66 -21.36 -8.06 0.71
CA LYS A 66 -21.12 -6.93 -0.19
C LYS A 66 -20.43 -7.38 -1.48
N ALA A 67 -19.39 -8.22 -1.38
CA ALA A 67 -18.70 -8.77 -2.56
C ALA A 67 -19.65 -9.62 -3.44
N ASP A 68 -20.55 -10.40 -2.84
CA ASP A 68 -21.56 -11.17 -3.58
C ASP A 68 -22.57 -10.25 -4.31
N LYS A 69 -22.96 -9.11 -3.70
CA LYS A 69 -23.80 -8.09 -4.35
C LYS A 69 -23.09 -7.48 -5.55
N GLU A 70 -21.81 -7.13 -5.40
CA GLU A 70 -20.97 -6.61 -6.47
C GLU A 70 -20.77 -7.63 -7.61
N PHE A 71 -20.48 -8.89 -7.29
CA PHE A 71 -20.36 -9.97 -8.27
C PHE A 71 -21.66 -10.16 -9.08
N LYS A 72 -22.82 -10.15 -8.39
CA LYS A 72 -24.13 -10.23 -9.05
C LYS A 72 -24.39 -9.03 -9.95
N ALA A 73 -23.99 -7.82 -9.53
CA ALA A 73 -24.11 -6.61 -10.35
C ALA A 73 -23.28 -6.71 -11.64
N ILE A 74 -22.03 -7.18 -11.56
CA ILE A 74 -21.18 -7.37 -12.74
C ILE A 74 -21.79 -8.41 -13.69
N LYS A 75 -22.29 -9.52 -13.13
CA LYS A 75 -22.94 -10.59 -13.90
C LYS A 75 -24.19 -10.09 -14.62
N GLU A 76 -25.03 -9.31 -13.94
CA GLU A 76 -26.22 -8.71 -14.52
C GLU A 76 -25.88 -7.70 -15.61
N PHE A 77 -24.89 -6.84 -15.37
CA PHE A 77 -24.43 -5.88 -16.38
C PHE A 77 -23.91 -6.58 -17.64
N LYS A 78 -23.15 -7.68 -17.51
CA LYS A 78 -22.76 -8.54 -18.63
C LYS A 78 -23.96 -9.08 -19.39
N ARG A 79 -24.95 -9.62 -18.68
CA ARG A 79 -26.18 -10.21 -19.25
C ARG A 79 -26.94 -9.19 -20.10
N VAL A 80 -27.17 -8.01 -19.55
CA VAL A 80 -27.86 -6.90 -20.24
C VAL A 80 -27.06 -6.42 -21.45
N LYS A 81 -25.75 -6.18 -21.30
CA LYS A 81 -24.90 -5.67 -22.39
C LYS A 81 -24.79 -6.64 -23.57
N ASN A 82 -24.87 -7.94 -23.32
CA ASN A 82 -24.82 -8.95 -24.37
C ASN A 82 -26.21 -9.44 -24.83
N CYS A 83 -27.30 -8.77 -24.42
CA CYS A 83 -28.68 -9.13 -24.78
C CYS A 83 -29.04 -10.60 -24.46
N GLU A 84 -28.73 -11.06 -23.25
CA GLU A 84 -28.91 -12.46 -22.81
C GLU A 84 -28.06 -13.50 -23.56
N LYS A 85 -27.16 -13.06 -24.45
CA LYS A 85 -26.27 -13.94 -25.20
C LYS A 85 -24.93 -14.07 -24.47
N GLY A 86 -24.35 -15.26 -24.55
CA GLY A 86 -23.07 -15.57 -23.89
C GLY A 86 -23.25 -16.34 -22.58
N GLY A 87 -22.16 -16.97 -22.14
CA GLY A 87 -22.14 -17.78 -20.92
C GLY A 87 -22.13 -16.95 -19.63
N ASP A 88 -22.02 -17.67 -18.51
CA ASP A 88 -21.90 -17.12 -17.15
C ASP A 88 -20.72 -16.13 -17.02
N LEU A 89 -20.66 -15.35 -15.94
CA LEU A 89 -19.53 -14.46 -15.66
C LEU A 89 -18.28 -15.29 -15.36
N GLU A 90 -17.21 -15.04 -16.11
CA GLU A 90 -15.94 -15.75 -15.97
C GLU A 90 -14.83 -14.82 -15.46
N PRO A 91 -13.76 -15.33 -14.82
CA PRO A 91 -12.72 -14.48 -14.21
C PRO A 91 -12.00 -13.53 -15.17
N TRP A 92 -11.99 -13.81 -16.48
CA TRP A 92 -11.42 -12.89 -17.49
C TRP A 92 -12.35 -11.73 -17.87
N ASP A 93 -13.61 -11.79 -17.46
CA ASP A 93 -14.62 -10.76 -17.73
C ASP A 93 -14.57 -9.62 -16.69
N GLU A 94 -14.07 -9.90 -15.47
CA GLU A 94 -14.06 -8.97 -14.33
C GLU A 94 -13.52 -7.59 -14.72
N GLY A 95 -12.25 -7.52 -15.16
CA GLY A 95 -11.60 -6.26 -15.48
C GLY A 95 -12.32 -5.46 -16.57
N TYR A 96 -12.84 -6.14 -17.59
CA TYR A 96 -13.55 -5.48 -18.68
C TYR A 96 -14.89 -4.87 -18.24
N TYR A 97 -15.74 -5.64 -17.56
CA TYR A 97 -17.06 -5.14 -17.16
C TYR A 97 -16.98 -4.14 -16.00
N THR A 98 -16.08 -4.34 -15.03
CA THR A 98 -15.86 -3.33 -13.98
C THR A 98 -15.36 -2.01 -14.57
N TRP A 99 -14.47 -2.05 -15.58
CA TRP A 99 -14.04 -0.84 -16.30
C TRP A 99 -15.21 -0.14 -16.99
N LEU A 100 -16.04 -0.87 -17.75
CA LEU A 100 -17.23 -0.30 -18.39
C LEU A 100 -18.20 0.32 -17.38
N MET A 101 -18.46 -0.35 -16.26
CA MET A 101 -19.35 0.14 -15.21
C MET A 101 -18.78 1.41 -14.56
N LYS A 102 -17.48 1.43 -14.22
CA LYS A 102 -16.80 2.63 -13.68
C LYS A 102 -16.82 3.80 -14.67
N SER A 103 -16.50 3.54 -15.94
CA SER A 103 -16.52 4.56 -16.99
C SER A 103 -17.92 5.15 -17.20
N SER A 104 -18.96 4.31 -17.16
CA SER A 104 -20.34 4.75 -17.31
C SER A 104 -20.84 5.55 -16.10
N ALA A 105 -20.54 5.10 -14.88
CA ALA A 105 -21.04 5.70 -13.65
C ALA A 105 -20.37 7.04 -13.31
N TYR A 106 -19.07 7.17 -13.59
CA TYR A 106 -18.26 8.32 -13.16
C TYR A 106 -17.74 9.20 -14.30
N ASN A 107 -18.16 8.93 -15.54
CA ASN A 107 -17.67 9.61 -16.75
C ASN A 107 -16.13 9.66 -16.80
N MET A 108 -15.49 8.55 -16.44
CA MET A 108 -14.04 8.50 -16.25
C MET A 108 -13.31 8.53 -17.59
N ASN A 109 -12.81 9.72 -17.95
CA ASN A 109 -11.84 9.90 -19.02
C ASN A 109 -10.43 9.94 -18.41
N SER A 110 -9.67 8.85 -18.57
CA SER A 110 -8.31 8.73 -18.03
C SER A 110 -7.36 9.81 -18.55
N LEU A 111 -7.53 10.25 -19.81
CA LEU A 111 -6.72 11.32 -20.40
C LEU A 111 -7.04 12.68 -19.75
N ALA A 112 -8.31 12.92 -19.43
CA ALA A 112 -8.73 14.14 -18.74
C ALA A 112 -8.13 14.21 -17.33
N VAL A 113 -8.16 13.11 -16.57
CA VAL A 113 -7.55 13.04 -15.23
C VAL A 113 -6.03 13.26 -15.31
N THR A 114 -5.36 12.51 -16.18
CA THR A 114 -3.90 12.55 -16.34
C THR A 114 -3.40 13.96 -16.69
N SER A 115 -4.21 14.76 -17.38
CA SER A 115 -3.89 16.14 -17.76
C SER A 115 -3.65 17.09 -16.57
N TYR A 116 -4.07 16.74 -15.35
CA TYR A 116 -3.87 17.54 -14.13
C TYR A 116 -2.62 17.15 -13.32
N PHE A 117 -1.94 16.06 -13.70
CA PHE A 117 -0.84 15.49 -12.93
C PHE A 117 0.50 15.45 -13.69
N PRO A 118 1.03 16.58 -14.21
CA PRO A 118 2.43 16.64 -14.58
C PRO A 118 3.33 16.29 -13.38
N LEU A 119 4.34 15.45 -13.58
CA LEU A 119 5.25 15.00 -12.52
C LEU A 119 5.83 16.16 -11.69
N ALA A 120 6.23 17.25 -12.35
CA ALA A 120 6.75 18.44 -11.67
C ALA A 120 5.74 19.08 -10.70
N ARG A 121 4.44 19.02 -11.03
CA ARG A 121 3.36 19.50 -10.15
C ARG A 121 3.11 18.53 -9.00
N CYS A 122 3.19 17.23 -9.23
CA CYS A 122 3.11 16.24 -8.17
C CYS A 122 4.24 16.41 -7.15
N ILE A 123 5.48 16.67 -7.58
CA ILE A 123 6.61 16.98 -6.69
C ILE A 123 6.36 18.26 -5.89
N GLU A 124 5.83 19.31 -6.51
CA GLU A 124 5.42 20.53 -5.79
C GLU A 124 4.32 20.24 -4.76
N GLY A 125 3.40 19.33 -5.06
CA GLY A 125 2.40 18.85 -4.11
C GLY A 125 3.01 18.22 -2.86
N LEU A 126 4.05 17.38 -3.01
CA LEU A 126 4.78 16.81 -1.87
C LEU A 126 5.41 17.91 -1.00
N LYS A 127 5.97 18.94 -1.63
CA LYS A 127 6.54 20.10 -0.94
C LYS A 127 5.48 20.88 -0.16
N ILE A 128 4.37 21.25 -0.81
CA ILE A 128 3.27 21.99 -0.17
C ILE A 128 2.73 21.21 1.02
N LEU A 129 2.55 19.89 0.86
CA LEU A 129 2.05 19.04 1.93
C LEU A 129 2.97 19.06 3.16
N VAL A 130 4.28 18.93 2.96
CA VAL A 130 5.26 18.91 4.06
C VAL A 130 5.42 20.28 4.70
N GLU A 131 5.38 21.36 3.91
CA GLU A 131 5.39 22.72 4.43
C GLU A 131 4.16 22.98 5.31
N SER A 132 2.97 22.59 4.84
CA SER A 132 1.70 22.79 5.54
C SER A 132 1.59 21.96 6.82
N LEU A 133 1.95 20.68 6.77
CA LEU A 133 1.84 19.79 7.92
C LEU A 133 2.94 20.03 8.94
N PHE A 134 4.19 20.17 8.50
CA PHE A 134 5.35 20.05 9.37
C PHE A 134 6.17 21.33 9.49
N GLY A 135 5.83 22.40 8.76
CA GLY A 135 6.63 23.63 8.72
C GLY A 135 8.02 23.42 8.10
N ILE A 136 8.20 22.35 7.32
CA ILE A 136 9.49 21.97 6.74
C ILE A 136 9.58 22.49 5.31
N THR A 137 10.71 23.13 5.00
CA THR A 137 11.02 23.61 3.66
C THR A 137 11.76 22.54 2.85
N PHE A 138 11.36 22.37 1.59
CA PHE A 138 12.07 21.56 0.60
C PHE A 138 13.06 22.42 -0.15
N ARG A 139 14.36 22.20 0.09
CA ARG A 139 15.44 22.93 -0.59
C ARG A 139 16.07 22.06 -1.66
N HIS A 140 15.91 22.47 -2.92
CA HIS A 140 16.67 21.89 -4.02
C HIS A 140 18.15 22.26 -3.83
N ILE A 141 19.00 21.25 -3.72
CA ILE A 141 20.44 21.43 -3.57
C ILE A 141 21.16 20.75 -4.72
N PRO A 142 22.24 21.35 -5.25
CA PRO A 142 23.00 20.75 -6.34
C PRO A 142 23.63 19.44 -5.88
N LEU A 143 23.66 18.48 -6.80
CA LEU A 143 24.43 17.25 -6.64
C LEU A 143 25.93 17.57 -6.72
N ALA A 144 26.71 17.04 -5.78
CA ALA A 144 28.16 17.10 -5.86
C ALA A 144 28.66 16.25 -7.06
N PRO A 145 29.86 16.54 -7.60
CA PRO A 145 30.47 15.69 -8.63
C PRO A 145 30.50 14.22 -8.19
N CYS A 146 30.03 13.34 -9.05
CA CYS A 146 29.95 11.88 -8.82
C CYS A 146 29.04 11.42 -7.66
N GLU A 147 28.17 12.28 -7.11
CA GLU A 147 27.23 11.91 -6.05
C GLU A 147 26.04 11.08 -6.54
N SER A 148 25.57 11.34 -7.77
CA SER A 148 24.38 10.68 -8.33
C SER A 148 24.70 9.53 -9.28
N TRP A 149 23.87 8.49 -9.25
CA TRP A 149 23.88 7.39 -10.21
C TRP A 149 23.22 7.73 -11.56
N HIS A 150 22.49 8.85 -11.67
CA HIS A 150 21.87 9.28 -12.93
C HIS A 150 21.62 10.81 -12.99
N PRO A 151 21.75 11.46 -14.17
CA PRO A 151 21.54 12.91 -14.30
C PRO A 151 20.13 13.43 -13.98
N ASP A 152 19.11 12.59 -14.14
CA ASP A 152 17.71 12.95 -13.83
C ASP A 152 17.37 12.91 -12.33
N VAL A 153 18.27 12.46 -11.46
CA VAL A 153 18.02 12.38 -10.02
C VAL A 153 18.01 13.78 -9.42
N ILE A 154 17.01 14.08 -8.61
CA ILE A 154 16.88 15.36 -7.90
C ILE A 154 17.23 15.15 -6.43
N LYS A 155 18.09 15.99 -5.88
CA LYS A 155 18.43 16.00 -4.45
C LYS A 155 17.68 17.11 -3.73
N ILE A 156 16.96 16.74 -2.67
CA ILE A 156 16.19 17.64 -1.82
C ILE A 156 16.72 17.53 -0.38
N LEU A 157 16.98 18.68 0.23
CA LEU A 157 17.22 18.81 1.67
C LEU A 157 15.93 19.24 2.36
N LEU A 158 15.53 18.50 3.38
CA LEU A 158 14.45 18.90 4.29
C LEU A 158 15.03 19.78 5.39
N HIS A 159 14.49 20.98 5.58
CA HIS A 159 14.96 21.92 6.59
C HIS A 159 13.79 22.50 7.40
N HIS A 160 13.85 22.36 8.71
CA HIS A 160 12.93 22.97 9.66
C HIS A 160 13.55 24.26 10.24
N PRO A 161 12.80 25.35 10.40
CA PRO A 161 13.34 26.62 10.87
C PRO A 161 14.02 26.53 12.25
N ASP A 162 13.45 25.74 13.16
CA ASP A 162 13.95 25.65 14.55
C ASP A 162 14.94 24.50 14.78
N GLU A 163 14.90 23.45 13.96
CA GLU A 163 15.71 22.24 14.16
C GLU A 163 16.86 22.12 13.15
N GLY A 164 16.87 22.97 12.13
CA GLY A 164 17.85 22.93 11.06
C GLY A 164 17.59 21.82 10.04
N GLU A 165 18.66 21.19 9.57
CA GLU A 165 18.58 20.12 8.57
C GLU A 165 17.98 18.85 9.15
N LEU A 166 17.01 18.25 8.44
CA LEU A 166 16.31 17.05 8.90
C LEU A 166 16.71 15.78 8.16
N GLY A 167 17.24 15.89 6.94
CA GLY A 167 17.62 14.74 6.11
C GLY A 167 17.61 15.06 4.61
N TYR A 168 18.10 14.09 3.84
CA TYR A 168 18.28 14.21 2.39
C TYR A 168 17.42 13.19 1.64
N LEU A 169 16.67 13.66 0.66
CA LEU A 169 15.79 12.87 -0.21
C LEU A 169 16.30 12.94 -1.66
N TYR A 170 16.58 11.78 -2.24
CA TYR A 170 16.84 11.62 -3.67
C TYR A 170 15.57 11.17 -4.38
N LEU A 171 15.18 11.88 -5.44
CA LEU A 171 14.05 11.52 -6.28
C LEU A 171 14.56 10.98 -7.61
N ASP A 172 14.33 9.69 -7.86
CA ASP A 172 14.61 9.02 -9.14
C ASP A 172 13.30 8.48 -9.73
N LEU A 173 12.54 9.35 -10.40
CA LEU A 173 11.12 9.10 -10.70
C LEU A 173 10.82 8.72 -12.15
N LYS A 174 11.76 8.95 -13.07
CA LYS A 174 11.53 8.75 -14.52
C LYS A 174 11.95 7.34 -14.94
N SER A 175 11.19 6.79 -15.88
CA SER A 175 11.52 5.50 -16.49
C SER A 175 12.75 5.58 -17.38
N ARG A 176 13.60 4.54 -17.35
CA ARG A 176 14.73 4.41 -18.30
C ARG A 176 15.16 2.97 -18.48
N LYS A 177 15.79 2.68 -19.63
CA LYS A 177 16.31 1.34 -19.95
C LYS A 177 17.30 0.87 -18.86
N GLY A 178 17.07 -0.32 -18.33
CA GLY A 178 17.94 -0.95 -17.34
C GLY A 178 17.68 -0.53 -15.89
N LYS A 179 16.72 0.36 -15.64
CA LYS A 179 16.19 0.63 -14.30
C LYS A 179 15.15 -0.44 -13.93
N ASP A 180 15.10 -0.82 -12.66
CA ASP A 180 14.07 -1.69 -12.12
C ASP A 180 12.70 -0.98 -12.14
N PRO A 181 11.64 -1.57 -12.75
CA PRO A 181 10.32 -0.92 -12.88
C PRO A 181 9.51 -0.85 -11.57
N ILE A 182 10.18 -0.74 -10.42
CA ILE A 182 9.54 -0.64 -9.10
C ILE A 182 9.37 0.83 -8.69
N CYS A 183 8.33 1.09 -7.91
CA CYS A 183 8.21 2.30 -7.10
C CYS A 183 8.46 1.88 -5.64
N ALA A 184 9.51 2.41 -5.03
CA ALA A 184 9.96 2.02 -3.70
C ALA A 184 10.81 3.10 -3.03
N HIS A 185 10.68 3.18 -1.72
CA HIS A 185 11.59 3.89 -0.82
C HIS A 185 12.81 3.02 -0.44
N PHE A 186 14.00 3.62 -0.49
CA PHE A 186 15.27 3.02 -0.06
C PHE A 186 15.96 3.89 0.98
N ALA A 187 16.26 3.33 2.14
CA ALA A 187 17.11 3.99 3.13
C ALA A 187 18.60 3.78 2.78
N ILE A 188 19.29 4.84 2.37
CA ILE A 188 20.74 4.84 2.12
C ILE A 188 21.50 4.97 3.45
N ARG A 189 21.01 5.84 4.33
CA ARG A 189 21.55 6.06 5.68
C ARG A 189 20.40 6.29 6.66
N GLY A 190 20.35 5.52 7.74
CA GLY A 190 19.37 5.72 8.82
C GLY A 190 19.73 6.91 9.71
N GLY A 191 18.72 7.54 10.31
CA GLY A 191 18.92 8.54 11.35
C GLY A 191 19.36 7.90 12.67
N ARG A 192 20.30 8.52 13.39
CA ARG A 192 20.65 8.07 14.74
C ARG A 192 21.30 9.16 15.57
N ARG A 193 21.20 9.04 16.89
CA ARG A 193 21.99 9.84 17.81
C ARG A 193 23.45 9.36 17.82
N ILE A 194 24.40 10.28 17.68
CA ILE A 194 25.85 10.00 17.75
C ILE A 194 26.39 10.42 19.12
N SER A 195 25.94 11.57 19.63
CA SER A 195 26.24 12.09 20.95
C SER A 195 25.06 12.92 21.45
N GLU A 196 25.16 13.53 22.63
CA GLU A 196 24.11 14.43 23.16
C GLU A 196 23.86 15.65 22.26
N THR A 197 24.84 16.07 21.47
CA THR A 197 24.77 17.27 20.63
C THR A 197 24.79 16.97 19.12
N GLU A 198 25.00 15.71 18.72
CA GLU A 198 25.14 15.33 17.31
C GLU A 198 24.15 14.25 16.93
N TYR A 199 23.40 14.51 15.85
CA TYR A 199 22.49 13.58 15.22
C TYR A 199 22.89 13.32 13.76
N GLN A 200 23.05 12.05 13.41
CA GLN A 200 23.30 11.61 12.04
C GLN A 200 22.00 11.75 11.24
N LEU A 201 22.01 12.60 10.22
CA LEU A 201 20.83 12.83 9.38
C LEU A 201 20.53 11.64 8.45
N PRO A 202 19.26 11.24 8.31
CA PRO A 202 18.86 10.21 7.37
C PRO A 202 19.08 10.65 5.92
N ILE A 203 19.37 9.67 5.06
CA ILE A 203 19.48 9.82 3.61
C ILE A 203 18.63 8.72 2.98
N VAL A 204 17.67 9.11 2.13
CA VAL A 204 16.72 8.20 1.50
C VAL A 204 16.61 8.47 0.00
N ALA A 205 16.26 7.45 -0.77
CA ALA A 205 15.92 7.56 -2.17
C ALA A 205 14.49 7.06 -2.41
N LEU A 206 13.69 7.85 -3.12
CA LEU A 206 12.39 7.45 -3.65
C LEU A 206 12.57 7.19 -5.13
N VAL A 207 12.45 5.93 -5.51
CA VAL A 207 12.71 5.43 -6.87
C VAL A 207 11.40 4.97 -7.47
N CYS A 208 10.97 5.50 -8.62
CA CYS A 208 9.77 5.08 -9.35
C CYS A 208 10.00 5.05 -10.87
N ASP A 209 9.17 4.35 -11.62
CA ASP A 209 9.35 4.13 -13.07
C ASP A 209 8.28 4.85 -13.91
N PHE A 210 8.02 6.13 -13.63
CA PHE A 210 6.98 6.86 -14.34
C PHE A 210 7.39 7.14 -15.79
N SER A 211 6.59 6.60 -16.71
CA SER A 211 6.86 6.67 -18.14
C SER A 211 6.36 7.98 -18.73
N GLY A 212 7.23 8.68 -19.45
CA GLY A 212 6.88 9.85 -20.27
C GLY A 212 7.03 9.56 -21.75
N SER A 213 6.27 10.27 -22.60
CA SER A 213 6.62 10.30 -24.03
C SER A 213 7.93 11.07 -24.22
N ARG A 214 8.75 10.68 -25.21
CA ARG A 214 10.05 11.32 -25.49
C ARG A 214 9.97 12.84 -25.77
N SER A 215 8.76 13.37 -26.05
CA SER A 215 8.53 14.78 -26.42
C SER A 215 7.67 15.56 -25.42
N THR A 216 7.21 14.95 -24.32
CA THR A 216 6.34 15.61 -23.33
C THR A 216 6.85 15.42 -21.91
N SER A 217 6.48 16.35 -21.01
CA SER A 217 6.59 16.13 -19.57
C SER A 217 5.97 14.79 -19.16
N VAL A 218 6.55 14.13 -18.15
CA VAL A 218 5.97 12.91 -17.55
C VAL A 218 4.64 13.28 -16.91
N MET A 219 3.57 12.56 -17.25
CA MET A 219 2.22 12.78 -16.76
C MET A 219 1.77 11.53 -16.01
N LEU A 220 1.31 11.70 -14.77
CA LEU A 220 0.92 10.59 -13.91
C LEU A 220 -0.58 10.34 -14.05
N ASN A 221 -0.96 9.08 -14.09
CA ASN A 221 -2.35 8.70 -13.85
C ASN A 221 -2.65 8.68 -12.34
N GLN A 222 -3.92 8.52 -11.98
CA GLN A 222 -4.37 8.53 -10.57
C GLN A 222 -3.63 7.51 -9.69
N HIS A 223 -3.39 6.29 -10.20
CA HIS A 223 -2.71 5.25 -9.45
C HIS A 223 -1.23 5.57 -9.24
N GLU A 224 -0.57 6.19 -10.23
CA GLU A 224 0.82 6.65 -10.08
C GLU A 224 0.95 7.79 -9.06
N VAL A 225 -0.03 8.71 -8.99
CA VAL A 225 -0.06 9.76 -7.96
C VAL A 225 -0.21 9.14 -6.57
N GLU A 226 -1.12 8.18 -6.41
CA GLU A 226 -1.31 7.46 -5.15
C GLU A 226 -0.03 6.71 -4.74
N THR A 227 0.61 6.00 -5.68
CA THR A 227 1.87 5.29 -5.44
C THR A 227 2.99 6.26 -5.05
N LEU A 228 3.10 7.42 -5.70
CA LEU A 228 4.08 8.44 -5.33
C LEU A 228 3.89 8.91 -3.88
N PHE A 229 2.64 9.16 -3.46
CA PHE A 229 2.34 9.57 -2.09
C PHE A 229 2.56 8.44 -1.08
N HIS A 230 2.24 7.20 -1.44
CA HIS A 230 2.54 6.02 -0.62
C HIS A 230 4.04 5.92 -0.32
N GLU A 231 4.89 5.92 -1.36
CA GLU A 231 6.34 5.86 -1.20
C GLU A 231 6.92 7.09 -0.49
N PHE A 232 6.27 8.25 -0.68
CA PHE A 232 6.65 9.44 0.05
C PHE A 232 6.30 9.37 1.53
N GLY A 233 5.22 8.67 1.91
CA GLY A 233 4.93 8.36 3.30
C GLY A 233 6.03 7.52 3.96
N HIS A 234 6.58 6.52 3.25
CA HIS A 234 7.77 5.78 3.69
C HIS A 234 9.00 6.68 3.83
N ALA A 235 9.23 7.57 2.86
CA ALA A 235 10.33 8.53 2.90
C ALA A 235 10.19 9.49 4.09
N LEU A 236 8.99 10.01 4.37
CA LEU A 236 8.71 10.88 5.52
C LEU A 236 8.90 10.14 6.85
N HIS A 237 8.45 8.90 6.95
CA HIS A 237 8.68 8.09 8.14
C HIS A 237 10.18 7.99 8.45
N SER A 238 11.01 7.77 7.42
CA SER A 238 12.47 7.73 7.56
C SER A 238 13.10 9.08 7.87
N LEU A 239 12.73 10.13 7.13
CA LEU A 239 13.30 11.48 7.25
C LEU A 239 12.94 12.17 8.57
N LEU A 240 11.74 11.90 9.11
CA LEU A 240 11.23 12.54 10.33
C LEU A 240 11.48 11.71 11.60
N SER A 241 11.94 10.46 11.47
CA SER A 241 12.33 9.65 12.63
C SER A 241 13.51 10.27 13.40
N ARG A 242 13.44 10.27 14.74
CA ARG A 242 14.47 10.75 15.67
C ARG A 242 14.77 9.69 16.71
N THR A 243 15.45 8.63 16.27
CA THR A 243 15.75 7.46 17.10
C THR A 243 17.19 7.46 17.59
N ASP A 244 17.45 6.84 18.73
CA ASP A 244 18.81 6.69 19.25
C ASP A 244 19.66 5.75 18.40
N TYR A 245 19.06 4.69 17.87
CA TYR A 245 19.76 3.69 17.06
C TYR A 245 19.20 3.65 15.65
N GLN A 246 20.11 3.59 14.66
CA GLN A 246 19.71 3.53 13.24
C GLN A 246 18.88 2.28 12.89
N HIS A 247 18.99 1.21 13.68
CA HIS A 247 18.24 -0.03 13.47
C HIS A 247 16.75 0.12 13.71
N PHE A 248 16.34 1.19 14.39
CA PHE A 248 14.94 1.55 14.60
C PHE A 248 14.52 2.78 13.78
N SER A 249 15.40 3.35 12.95
CA SER A 249 15.08 4.56 12.20
C SER A 249 14.09 4.26 11.06
N GLY A 250 13.11 5.15 10.92
CA GLY A 250 12.13 5.11 9.84
C GLY A 250 11.29 3.86 9.83
N THR A 251 11.20 3.24 8.65
CA THR A 251 10.37 2.06 8.38
C THR A 251 10.90 0.77 9.02
N ARG A 252 12.00 0.81 9.78
CA ARG A 252 12.54 -0.34 10.53
C ARG A 252 11.76 -0.60 11.81
N CYS A 253 10.49 -0.93 11.64
CA CYS A 253 9.53 -1.29 12.68
C CYS A 253 8.92 -2.66 12.36
N VAL A 254 7.98 -3.12 13.17
CA VAL A 254 7.31 -4.41 12.92
C VAL A 254 6.50 -4.36 11.62
N ILE A 255 6.44 -5.49 10.91
CA ILE A 255 5.92 -5.54 9.55
C ILE A 255 4.45 -5.13 9.42
N ASP A 256 3.64 -5.45 10.43
CA ASP A 256 2.21 -5.14 10.51
C ASP A 256 1.88 -3.73 10.98
N PHE A 257 2.91 -2.89 11.09
CA PHE A 257 2.80 -1.44 11.29
C PHE A 257 3.53 -0.63 10.21
N ALA A 258 4.56 -1.19 9.57
CA ALA A 258 5.46 -0.46 8.65
C ALA A 258 4.74 0.23 7.48
N GLU A 259 3.65 -0.36 6.98
CA GLU A 259 2.83 0.20 5.89
C GLU A 259 1.77 1.21 6.38
N THR A 260 1.53 1.36 7.68
CA THR A 260 0.51 2.28 8.19
C THR A 260 0.78 3.74 7.77
N PRO A 261 2.01 4.28 7.90
CA PRO A 261 2.28 5.65 7.46
C PRO A 261 2.15 5.83 5.94
N SER A 262 2.67 4.92 5.12
CA SER A 262 2.57 5.01 3.66
C SER A 262 1.12 4.96 3.19
N THR A 263 0.33 4.01 3.69
CA THR A 263 -1.10 3.91 3.37
C THR A 263 -1.89 5.12 3.87
N LEU A 264 -1.48 5.76 4.98
CA LEU A 264 -2.09 7.03 5.41
C LEU A 264 -1.90 8.14 4.37
N PHE A 265 -0.71 8.25 3.76
CA PHE A 265 -0.44 9.28 2.75
C PHE A 265 -1.21 9.05 1.43
N GLU A 266 -1.70 7.84 1.15
CA GLU A 266 -2.63 7.60 0.03
C GLU A 266 -3.96 8.36 0.21
N HIS A 267 -4.42 8.56 1.45
CA HIS A 267 -5.64 9.34 1.70
C HIS A 267 -5.46 10.82 1.33
N PHE A 268 -4.29 11.40 1.62
CA PHE A 268 -3.95 12.77 1.21
C PHE A 268 -3.90 12.90 -0.31
N ALA A 269 -3.41 11.86 -1.01
CA ALA A 269 -3.37 11.82 -2.47
C ALA A 269 -4.77 11.85 -3.13
N MET A 270 -5.83 11.59 -2.37
CA MET A 270 -7.21 11.50 -2.86
C MET A 270 -8.12 12.61 -2.30
N ASP A 271 -7.65 13.43 -1.35
CA ASP A 271 -8.45 14.52 -0.79
C ASP A 271 -8.43 15.76 -1.70
N TYR A 272 -9.61 16.27 -2.06
CA TYR A 272 -9.74 17.43 -2.93
C TYR A 272 -8.98 18.66 -2.41
N ARG A 273 -8.99 18.92 -1.10
CA ARG A 273 -8.31 20.08 -0.51
C ARG A 273 -6.82 19.99 -0.78
N VAL A 274 -6.23 18.81 -0.59
CA VAL A 274 -4.82 18.56 -0.89
C VAL A 274 -4.55 18.65 -2.39
N LEU A 275 -5.30 17.91 -3.21
CA LEU A 275 -5.12 17.87 -4.67
C LEU A 275 -5.24 19.26 -5.32
N SER A 276 -6.20 20.07 -4.88
CA SER A 276 -6.44 21.41 -5.44
C SER A 276 -5.25 22.38 -5.28
N THR A 277 -4.31 22.10 -4.37
CA THR A 277 -3.12 22.94 -4.17
C THR A 277 -2.09 22.81 -5.30
N PHE A 278 -2.01 21.63 -5.93
CA PHE A 278 -0.93 21.33 -6.89
C PHE A 278 -1.42 20.73 -8.22
N ALA A 279 -2.53 19.99 -8.23
CA ALA A 279 -3.05 19.35 -9.43
C ALA A 279 -3.67 20.41 -10.34
N LYS A 280 -2.95 20.75 -11.40
CA LYS A 280 -3.28 21.82 -12.34
C LYS A 280 -3.20 21.32 -13.76
N HIS A 281 -4.18 21.68 -14.58
CA HIS A 281 -4.23 21.28 -15.98
C HIS A 281 -2.96 21.73 -16.71
N TYR A 282 -2.29 20.83 -17.42
CA TYR A 282 -0.96 21.09 -17.98
C TYR A 282 -0.92 22.25 -18.98
N SER A 283 -2.02 22.52 -19.69
CA SER A 283 -2.09 23.60 -20.68
C SER A 283 -2.75 24.89 -20.19
N THR A 284 -3.77 24.82 -19.32
CA THR A 284 -4.53 26.00 -18.88
C THR A 284 -4.07 26.52 -17.53
N GLY A 285 -3.46 25.66 -16.71
CA GLY A 285 -3.05 25.99 -15.34
C GLY A 285 -4.20 25.95 -14.31
N ASP A 286 -5.43 25.62 -14.73
CA ASP A 286 -6.58 25.57 -13.85
C ASP A 286 -6.45 24.43 -12.84
N ALA A 287 -6.87 24.68 -11.60
CA ALA A 287 -6.90 23.66 -10.56
C ALA A 287 -7.87 22.52 -10.92
N ILE A 288 -7.58 21.31 -10.43
CA ILE A 288 -8.44 20.15 -10.65
C ILE A 288 -9.87 20.42 -10.14
N PRO A 289 -10.92 20.20 -10.95
CA PRO A 289 -12.29 20.41 -10.50
C PRO A 289 -12.69 19.44 -9.39
N LYS A 290 -13.45 19.94 -8.40
CA LYS A 290 -13.96 19.12 -7.28
C LYS A 290 -14.77 17.91 -7.76
N GLU A 291 -15.61 18.09 -8.77
CA GLU A 291 -16.41 17.00 -9.34
C GLU A 291 -15.53 15.94 -10.02
N LEU A 292 -14.39 16.31 -10.61
CA LEU A 292 -13.46 15.33 -11.19
C LEU A 292 -12.83 14.48 -10.10
N VAL A 293 -12.41 15.08 -8.98
CA VAL A 293 -11.89 14.33 -7.82
C VAL A 293 -12.98 13.42 -7.23
N LYS A 294 -14.22 13.91 -7.12
CA LYS A 294 -15.36 13.09 -6.66
C LYS A 294 -15.57 11.87 -7.56
N SER A 295 -15.52 12.04 -8.88
CA SER A 295 -15.59 10.93 -9.84
C SER A 295 -14.42 9.96 -9.70
N MET A 296 -13.19 10.45 -9.53
CA MET A 296 -12.00 9.63 -9.32
C MET A 296 -12.11 8.74 -8.06
N VAL A 297 -12.54 9.33 -6.95
CA VAL A 297 -12.72 8.63 -5.67
C VAL A 297 -13.89 7.64 -5.75
N GLY A 298 -15.00 8.03 -6.36
CA GLY A 298 -16.15 7.15 -6.58
C GLY A 298 -15.78 5.93 -7.44
N ALA A 299 -15.08 6.14 -8.56
CA ALA A 299 -14.64 5.05 -9.43
C ALA A 299 -13.64 4.11 -8.74
N LYS A 300 -12.75 4.64 -7.87
CA LYS A 300 -11.85 3.83 -7.04
C LYS A 300 -12.64 2.95 -6.07
N ASN A 301 -13.62 3.52 -5.37
CA ASN A 301 -14.40 2.85 -4.34
C ASN A 301 -15.44 1.88 -4.91
N MET A 302 -15.82 2.02 -6.17
CA MET A 302 -16.66 1.06 -6.87
C MET A 302 -15.96 -0.29 -6.97
N PHE A 303 -16.62 -1.35 -6.48
CA PHE A 303 -16.10 -2.71 -6.33
C PHE A 303 -15.04 -2.89 -5.21
N SER A 304 -15.06 -2.03 -4.21
CA SER A 304 -14.12 -2.09 -3.08
C SER A 304 -14.28 -3.34 -2.22
N ALA A 305 -15.48 -3.95 -2.17
CA ALA A 305 -15.67 -5.21 -1.44
C ALA A 305 -15.03 -6.40 -2.19
N THR A 306 -15.17 -6.46 -3.51
CA THR A 306 -14.50 -7.45 -4.38
C THR A 306 -12.99 -7.32 -4.28
N GLU A 307 -12.47 -6.09 -4.29
CA GLU A 307 -11.03 -5.87 -4.14
C GLU A 307 -10.54 -6.27 -2.74
N LEU A 308 -11.26 -5.89 -1.67
CA LEU A 308 -10.90 -6.31 -0.32
C LEU A 308 -10.94 -7.84 -0.16
N GLN A 309 -11.94 -8.52 -0.73
CA GLN A 309 -12.03 -9.98 -0.75
C GLN A 309 -10.79 -10.61 -1.44
N ARG A 310 -10.28 -10.00 -2.51
CA ARG A 310 -9.04 -10.42 -3.19
C ARG A 310 -7.81 -10.30 -2.28
N GLN A 311 -7.67 -9.18 -1.58
CA GLN A 311 -6.57 -8.94 -0.64
C GLN A 311 -6.60 -9.92 0.56
N ILE A 312 -7.80 -10.22 1.08
CA ILE A 312 -8.00 -11.25 2.11
C ILE A 312 -7.59 -12.63 1.60
N LEU A 313 -7.99 -12.99 0.37
CA LEU A 313 -7.57 -14.26 -0.24
C LEU A 313 -6.05 -14.35 -0.33
N TYR A 314 -5.36 -13.29 -0.73
CA TYR A 314 -3.89 -13.29 -0.82
C TYR A 314 -3.23 -13.49 0.55
N ALA A 315 -3.74 -12.84 1.60
CA ALA A 315 -3.26 -13.02 2.96
C ALA A 315 -3.54 -14.43 3.50
N LEU A 316 -4.71 -15.01 3.20
CA LEU A 316 -5.05 -16.38 3.58
C LEU A 316 -4.13 -17.39 2.88
N VAL A 317 -3.85 -17.20 1.59
CA VAL A 317 -2.90 -18.06 0.86
C VAL A 317 -1.51 -17.94 1.49
N ASP A 318 -1.02 -16.72 1.75
CA ASP A 318 0.29 -16.50 2.38
C ASP A 318 0.41 -17.23 3.73
N GLN A 319 -0.57 -17.03 4.64
CA GLN A 319 -0.58 -17.69 5.95
C GLN A 319 -0.70 -19.22 5.86
N THR A 320 -1.47 -19.72 4.89
CA THR A 320 -1.67 -21.17 4.72
C THR A 320 -0.39 -21.83 4.18
N LEU A 321 0.24 -21.22 3.16
CA LEU A 321 1.44 -21.80 2.54
C LEU A 321 2.63 -21.80 3.48
N PHE A 322 2.78 -20.78 4.33
CA PHE A 322 3.86 -20.71 5.33
C PHE A 322 3.46 -21.20 6.73
N GLY A 323 2.27 -21.79 6.85
CA GLY A 323 1.74 -22.39 8.08
C GLY A 323 2.39 -23.72 8.44
N GLU A 324 1.76 -24.42 9.40
CA GLU A 324 2.13 -25.80 9.72
C GLU A 324 1.92 -26.70 8.48
N GLN A 325 2.96 -27.44 8.10
CA GLN A 325 2.90 -28.29 6.92
C GLN A 325 2.26 -29.64 7.26
N PRO A 326 1.24 -30.10 6.51
CA PRO A 326 0.62 -31.39 6.76
C PRO A 326 1.60 -32.52 6.43
N SER A 327 1.52 -33.63 7.17
CA SER A 327 2.32 -34.83 6.90
C SER A 327 2.00 -35.47 5.54
N SER A 328 0.78 -35.27 5.03
CA SER A 328 0.40 -35.54 3.65
C SER A 328 0.56 -34.28 2.82
N GLY A 329 1.70 -34.13 2.14
CA GLY A 329 1.99 -32.96 1.31
C GLY A 329 0.86 -32.67 0.31
N ARG A 330 0.10 -31.61 0.56
CA ARG A 330 -0.91 -31.10 -0.38
C ARG A 330 -0.21 -30.20 -1.39
N ASP A 331 -0.60 -30.30 -2.66
CA ASP A 331 -0.01 -29.43 -3.67
C ASP A 331 -0.51 -27.97 -3.50
N THR A 332 0.42 -27.03 -3.65
CA THR A 332 0.21 -25.57 -3.52
C THR A 332 -0.93 -25.05 -4.40
N MET A 333 -1.14 -25.61 -5.60
CA MET A 333 -2.19 -25.17 -6.53
C MET A 333 -3.57 -25.56 -6.01
N SER A 334 -3.72 -26.78 -5.47
CA SER A 334 -4.98 -27.21 -4.86
C SER A 334 -5.36 -26.35 -3.66
N ILE A 335 -4.39 -26.00 -2.80
CA ILE A 335 -4.60 -25.12 -1.65
C ILE A 335 -5.14 -23.76 -2.12
N VAL A 336 -4.48 -23.14 -3.10
CA VAL A 336 -4.90 -21.84 -3.66
C VAL A 336 -6.29 -21.92 -4.30
N ALA A 337 -6.59 -23.01 -4.99
CA ALA A 337 -7.89 -23.22 -5.62
C ALA A 337 -9.01 -23.38 -4.59
N ASP A 338 -8.77 -24.14 -3.52
CA ASP A 338 -9.71 -24.33 -2.40
C ASP A 338 -9.99 -23.01 -1.68
N LEU A 339 -8.94 -22.29 -1.29
CA LEU A 339 -9.08 -20.99 -0.62
C LEU A 339 -9.86 -19.99 -1.49
N LYS A 340 -9.59 -19.96 -2.81
CA LYS A 340 -10.33 -19.09 -3.73
C LYS A 340 -11.82 -19.46 -3.77
N ARG A 341 -12.16 -20.75 -3.85
CA ARG A 341 -13.55 -21.23 -3.84
C ARG A 341 -14.25 -20.94 -2.52
N GLN A 342 -13.55 -21.09 -1.41
CA GLN A 342 -14.11 -20.89 -0.08
C GLN A 342 -14.35 -19.40 0.21
N HIS A 343 -13.40 -18.54 -0.13
CA HIS A 343 -13.39 -17.14 0.32
C HIS A 343 -13.84 -16.12 -0.73
N THR A 344 -14.08 -16.55 -1.98
CA THR A 344 -14.52 -15.63 -3.05
C THR A 344 -15.73 -16.16 -3.82
N SER A 345 -16.45 -15.26 -4.47
CA SER A 345 -17.55 -15.59 -5.39
C SER A 345 -17.03 -16.04 -6.76
N TRP A 346 -15.72 -15.95 -6.99
CA TRP A 346 -15.07 -16.22 -8.27
C TRP A 346 -14.57 -17.66 -8.36
N LYS A 347 -14.82 -18.29 -9.52
CA LYS A 347 -14.30 -19.63 -9.83
C LYS A 347 -12.77 -19.62 -9.94
N HIS A 348 -12.14 -20.73 -9.55
CA HIS A 348 -10.74 -21.00 -9.92
C HIS A 348 -10.68 -21.36 -11.41
N VAL A 349 -9.65 -20.87 -12.11
CA VAL A 349 -9.43 -21.19 -13.53
C VAL A 349 -8.28 -22.17 -13.61
N GLU A 350 -8.57 -23.37 -14.09
CA GLU A 350 -7.57 -24.42 -14.26
C GLU A 350 -6.41 -23.98 -15.16
N GLY A 351 -5.20 -24.41 -14.81
CA GLY A 351 -3.97 -24.02 -15.49
C GLY A 351 -3.48 -22.60 -15.18
N THR A 352 -3.97 -21.96 -14.12
CA THR A 352 -3.45 -20.68 -13.62
C THR A 352 -2.62 -20.86 -12.37
N HIS A 353 -1.52 -20.11 -12.26
CA HIS A 353 -0.52 -20.20 -11.19
C HIS A 353 -0.10 -18.82 -10.69
N TRP A 354 -1.05 -17.90 -10.53
CA TRP A 354 -0.79 -16.50 -10.17
C TRP A 354 0.09 -16.36 -8.91
N HIS A 355 -0.08 -17.26 -7.93
CA HIS A 355 0.66 -17.28 -6.66
C HIS A 355 2.17 -17.45 -6.86
N THR A 356 2.62 -18.10 -7.94
CA THR A 356 4.04 -18.26 -8.26
C THR A 356 4.71 -16.99 -8.82
N ARG A 357 3.93 -15.94 -9.07
CA ARG A 357 4.39 -14.61 -9.48
C ARG A 357 4.25 -13.58 -8.36
N PHE A 358 3.83 -14.04 -7.19
CA PHE A 358 3.58 -13.18 -6.06
C PHE A 358 4.88 -13.00 -5.27
N ASN A 359 5.67 -12.00 -5.69
CA ASN A 359 6.99 -11.71 -5.14
C ASN A 359 6.98 -11.48 -3.61
N HIS A 360 5.83 -11.11 -3.06
CA HIS A 360 5.62 -10.95 -1.62
C HIS A 360 5.99 -12.21 -0.83
N PHE A 361 5.79 -13.41 -1.41
CA PHE A 361 6.22 -14.65 -0.78
C PHE A 361 7.73 -14.73 -0.60
N THR A 362 8.54 -14.24 -1.54
CA THR A 362 10.01 -14.35 -1.41
C THR A 362 10.57 -13.39 -0.37
N ASN A 363 10.01 -12.17 -0.29
CA ASN A 363 10.57 -11.11 0.55
C ASN A 363 10.05 -11.12 2.00
N TYR A 364 8.77 -11.41 2.19
CA TYR A 364 8.11 -11.35 3.51
C TYR A 364 6.94 -12.33 3.61
N GLY A 365 7.16 -13.58 3.20
CA GLY A 365 6.16 -14.65 3.39
C GLY A 365 5.68 -14.72 4.84
N ALA A 366 4.41 -15.09 5.03
CA ALA A 366 3.65 -14.96 6.29
C ALA A 366 3.43 -13.52 6.77
N GLY A 367 3.74 -12.50 5.97
CA GLY A 367 3.58 -11.10 6.30
C GLY A 367 2.45 -10.37 5.56
N TYR A 368 1.81 -10.96 4.54
CA TYR A 368 0.95 -10.19 3.62
C TYR A 368 -0.31 -9.59 4.28
N TYR A 369 -0.76 -10.15 5.41
CA TYR A 369 -1.86 -9.59 6.20
C TYR A 369 -1.57 -8.16 6.69
N SER A 370 -0.29 -7.75 6.78
CA SER A 370 0.14 -6.42 7.22
C SER A 370 -0.48 -5.30 6.39
N TYR A 371 -0.71 -5.51 5.09
CA TYR A 371 -1.38 -4.53 4.23
C TYR A 371 -2.84 -4.28 4.66
N LEU A 372 -3.52 -5.31 5.17
CA LEU A 372 -4.88 -5.15 5.70
C LEU A 372 -4.85 -4.43 7.05
N TYR A 373 -3.86 -4.72 7.90
CA TYR A 373 -3.62 -3.96 9.14
C TYR A 373 -3.39 -2.48 8.84
N ALA A 374 -2.48 -2.18 7.92
CA ALA A 374 -2.16 -0.82 7.50
C ALA A 374 -3.38 -0.07 6.99
N ARG A 375 -4.22 -0.70 6.16
CA ARG A 375 -5.47 -0.12 5.69
C ARG A 375 -6.46 0.21 6.81
N CYS A 376 -6.59 -0.64 7.84
CA CYS A 376 -7.46 -0.33 8.98
C CYS A 376 -6.92 0.84 9.81
N PHE A 377 -5.63 0.76 10.18
CA PHE A 377 -4.99 1.78 11.00
C PHE A 377 -4.98 3.12 10.29
N SER A 378 -4.58 3.15 9.00
CA SER A 378 -4.55 4.38 8.20
C SER A 378 -5.94 5.00 8.06
N ALA A 379 -6.98 4.20 7.83
CA ALA A 379 -8.36 4.70 7.72
C ALA A 379 -8.83 5.32 9.05
N THR A 380 -8.52 4.68 10.17
CA THR A 380 -8.86 5.18 11.51
C THR A 380 -8.10 6.47 11.83
N ILE A 381 -6.80 6.51 11.55
CA ILE A 381 -5.97 7.71 11.73
C ILE A 381 -6.47 8.84 10.84
N TRP A 382 -6.79 8.54 9.58
CA TRP A 382 -7.32 9.53 8.66
C TRP A 382 -8.62 10.13 9.20
N ASP A 383 -9.59 9.31 9.59
CA ASP A 383 -10.89 9.77 10.05
C ASP A 383 -10.80 10.59 11.36
N LYS A 384 -10.00 10.14 12.32
CA LYS A 384 -9.88 10.78 13.64
C LYS A 384 -8.95 11.99 13.68
N ILE A 385 -7.89 12.02 12.86
CA ILE A 385 -6.80 13.00 12.97
C ILE A 385 -6.72 13.92 11.76
N CYS A 386 -6.91 13.40 10.55
CA CYS A 386 -6.55 14.13 9.33
C CYS A 386 -7.74 14.71 8.57
N LYS A 387 -8.90 14.06 8.61
CA LYS A 387 -10.03 14.31 7.71
C LYS A 387 -10.68 15.68 7.91
N GLU A 388 -10.73 16.19 9.14
CA GLU A 388 -11.32 17.51 9.41
C GLU A 388 -10.52 18.62 8.71
N ASP A 389 -9.19 18.63 8.88
CA ASP A 389 -8.29 19.55 8.21
C ASP A 389 -6.94 18.88 7.84
N PRO A 390 -6.83 18.31 6.62
CA PRO A 390 -5.67 17.54 6.20
C PRO A 390 -4.46 18.41 5.86
N LEU A 391 -4.56 19.73 5.96
CA LEU A 391 -3.43 20.63 5.72
C LEU A 391 -3.03 21.41 6.98
N SER A 392 -3.67 21.15 8.13
CA SER A 392 -3.39 21.88 9.35
C SER A 392 -2.04 21.52 9.97
N ALA A 393 -1.38 22.52 10.56
CA ALA A 393 -0.17 22.32 11.35
C ALA A 393 -0.42 21.46 12.61
N ALA A 394 -1.66 21.45 13.14
CA ALA A 394 -2.03 20.60 14.27
C ALA A 394 -2.05 19.11 13.87
N THR A 395 -2.64 18.79 12.72
CA THR A 395 -2.62 17.46 12.10
C THR A 395 -1.18 17.00 11.91
N GLY A 396 -0.36 17.83 11.28
CA GLY A 396 1.04 17.46 11.04
C GLY A 396 1.88 17.36 12.30
N SER A 397 1.64 18.19 13.32
CA SER A 397 2.29 18.04 14.64
C SER A 397 1.91 16.70 15.29
N ALA A 398 0.64 16.30 15.24
CA ALA A 398 0.21 14.99 15.75
C ALA A 398 0.89 13.83 15.01
N LEU A 399 0.89 13.85 13.67
CA LEU A 399 1.54 12.82 12.86
C LEU A 399 3.06 12.78 13.09
N ARG A 400 3.72 13.94 13.15
CA ARG A 400 5.17 13.99 13.34
C ARG A 400 5.57 13.49 14.72
N GLU A 401 4.98 14.06 15.76
CA GLU A 401 5.43 13.84 17.14
C GLU A 401 4.99 12.49 17.70
N LYS A 402 3.78 12.02 17.33
CA LYS A 402 3.21 10.80 17.90
C LYS A 402 3.34 9.56 17.01
N LEU A 403 3.54 9.72 15.69
CA LEU A 403 3.64 8.59 14.75
C LEU A 403 5.05 8.48 14.16
N LEU A 404 5.47 9.45 13.35
CA LEU A 404 6.67 9.32 12.49
C LEU A 404 7.99 9.42 13.26
N ARG A 405 8.05 10.24 14.31
CA ARG A 405 9.28 10.49 15.09
C ARG A 405 9.87 9.21 15.68
N HIS A 406 9.02 8.26 16.07
CA HIS A 406 9.46 7.08 16.82
C HIS A 406 10.17 6.02 15.98
N GLY A 407 9.97 6.00 14.66
CA GLY A 407 10.40 4.87 13.84
C GLY A 407 9.90 3.55 14.43
N GLY A 408 10.79 2.55 14.54
CA GLY A 408 10.56 1.30 15.27
C GLY A 408 11.04 1.28 16.72
N ALA A 409 11.33 2.43 17.34
CA ALA A 409 11.89 2.48 18.70
C ALA A 409 10.83 2.48 19.82
N LYS A 410 9.54 2.53 19.47
CA LYS A 410 8.40 2.50 20.40
C LYS A 410 7.39 1.46 19.91
N ASP A 411 6.70 0.82 20.85
CA ASP A 411 5.67 -0.18 20.52
C ASP A 411 4.57 0.45 19.64
N PRO A 412 4.21 -0.16 18.50
CA PRO A 412 3.17 0.35 17.62
C PRO A 412 1.81 0.55 18.29
N THR A 413 1.44 -0.31 19.24
CA THR A 413 0.17 -0.21 19.97
C THR A 413 0.15 1.07 20.79
N ASP A 414 1.26 1.39 21.46
CA ASP A 414 1.41 2.64 22.21
C ASP A 414 1.41 3.86 21.29
N ILE A 415 2.09 3.77 20.15
CA ILE A 415 2.09 4.82 19.12
C ILE A 415 0.67 5.11 18.64
N LEU A 416 -0.07 4.08 18.25
CA LEU A 416 -1.42 4.20 17.68
C LEU A 416 -2.40 4.75 18.71
N ASN A 417 -2.38 4.24 19.94
CA ASN A 417 -3.30 4.65 21.00
C ASN A 417 -3.03 6.09 21.48
N ASP A 418 -1.77 6.51 21.59
CA ASP A 418 -1.39 7.90 21.92
C ASP A 418 -1.81 8.87 20.80
N LEU A 419 -1.63 8.47 19.53
CA LEU A 419 -2.04 9.29 18.38
C LEU A 419 -3.54 9.56 18.38
N VAL A 420 -4.37 8.53 18.54
CA VAL A 420 -5.84 8.69 18.45
C VAL A 420 -6.52 9.05 19.78
N GLY A 421 -5.78 9.11 20.88
CA GLY A 421 -6.29 9.51 22.19
C GLY A 421 -7.10 8.45 22.94
N GLY A 422 -6.85 7.16 22.70
CA GLY A 422 -7.48 6.04 23.43
C GLY A 422 -8.11 4.95 22.54
N ASN A 423 -9.01 4.14 23.12
CA ASN A 423 -9.58 2.93 22.51
C ASN A 423 -10.21 3.15 21.11
N GLY A 424 -10.23 2.08 20.30
CA GLY A 424 -10.91 2.06 19.00
C GLY A 424 -9.99 2.34 17.80
N ILE A 425 -8.71 1.96 17.91
CA ILE A 425 -7.82 1.73 16.75
C ILE A 425 -7.26 0.31 16.77
N THR A 426 -7.02 -0.22 17.97
CA THR A 426 -6.55 -1.58 18.23
C THR A 426 -7.54 -2.34 19.11
N LYS A 427 -7.51 -3.67 19.01
CA LYS A 427 -8.24 -4.62 19.86
C LYS A 427 -7.32 -5.80 20.20
N THR A 428 -7.30 -6.23 21.45
CA THR A 428 -6.58 -7.45 21.86
C THR A 428 -7.31 -8.69 21.38
N SER A 429 -6.58 -9.65 20.82
CA SER A 429 -7.08 -10.96 20.40
C SER A 429 -6.05 -12.02 20.80
N GLY A 430 -6.40 -12.89 21.74
CA GLY A 430 -5.44 -13.83 22.33
C GLY A 430 -4.26 -13.08 22.95
N GLU A 431 -3.05 -13.42 22.50
CA GLU A 431 -1.79 -12.77 22.88
C GLU A 431 -1.38 -11.60 21.98
N GLY A 432 -2.11 -11.37 20.88
CA GLY A 432 -1.80 -10.36 19.88
C GLY A 432 -2.76 -9.18 19.86
N VAL A 433 -2.46 -8.25 18.97
CA VAL A 433 -3.24 -7.04 18.69
C VAL A 433 -3.68 -7.06 17.23
N ILE A 434 -4.98 -6.83 17.02
CA ILE A 434 -5.60 -6.66 15.71
C ILE A 434 -6.11 -5.22 15.57
N PRO A 435 -6.22 -4.68 14.35
CA PRO A 435 -6.89 -3.40 14.14
C PRO A 435 -8.40 -3.50 14.41
N ASP A 436 -9.02 -2.35 14.69
CA ASP A 436 -10.47 -2.21 14.56
C ASP A 436 -10.89 -2.31 13.08
N VAL A 437 -11.79 -3.25 12.77
CA VAL A 437 -12.25 -3.54 11.39
C VAL A 437 -13.51 -2.76 10.99
N THR A 438 -14.06 -1.93 11.87
CA THR A 438 -15.27 -1.14 11.61
C THR A 438 -15.14 -0.19 10.43
N CYS A 439 -13.92 0.21 10.06
CA CYS A 439 -13.64 0.97 8.85
C CYS A 439 -14.17 0.28 7.57
N PHE A 440 -14.25 -1.05 7.55
CA PHE A 440 -14.77 -1.82 6.42
C PHE A 440 -16.28 -2.04 6.46
N SER A 441 -16.93 -1.85 7.61
CA SER A 441 -18.40 -1.82 7.68
C SER A 441 -18.98 -0.67 6.84
N ASN A 442 -18.22 0.40 6.66
CA ASN A 442 -18.56 1.58 5.87
C ASN A 442 -18.17 1.49 4.38
N LEU A 443 -17.73 0.32 3.88
CA LEU A 443 -17.50 0.15 2.45
C LEU A 443 -18.73 0.61 1.66
N GLN A 444 -18.50 1.51 0.71
CA GLN A 444 -19.54 2.19 -0.05
C GLN A 444 -20.47 1.15 -0.69
N GLU A 445 -21.77 1.32 -0.49
CA GLU A 445 -22.74 0.48 -1.19
C GLU A 445 -22.66 0.77 -2.68
N LEU A 446 -22.74 -0.29 -3.49
CA LEU A 446 -22.85 -0.14 -4.93
C LEU A 446 -24.23 0.44 -5.24
N GLU A 447 -24.28 1.74 -5.48
CA GLU A 447 -25.43 2.44 -6.06
C GLU A 447 -25.48 2.07 -7.56
N LEU A 448 -26.49 1.30 -7.94
CA LEU A 448 -26.67 0.75 -9.29
C LEU A 448 -27.37 1.72 -10.24
#